data_AF-A0A6A6SE24-F1
#
_entry.id   AF-A0A6A6SE24-F1
#
_cell.length_a   1.000
_cell.length_b   1.000
_cell.length_c   1.000
_cell.angle_alpha   90.00
_cell.angle_beta   90.00
_cell.angle_gamma   90.00
#
_symmetry.space_group_name_H-M   'P 1'
#
loop_
_entity.id
_entity.type
_entity.pdbx_description
1 polymer ?
#
loop_
_entity_poly.entity_id
_entity_poly.type
_entity_poly.pdbx_seq_one_letter_code
_entity_poly.pdbx_strand_id
1 'polypeptide(L)' 'LQLEVSTGDTVQDIMEDIYEKKGTPPDEQRLVYCGRQLESTRSLGDYNVVYGSTLVLYLRVIG' A
#
# COMPACT_ATOMS: atom_id res chain seq x y z
N LEU A 1 -6.15 -4.21 9.04
CA LEU A 1 -5.54 -2.92 9.42
C LEU A 1 -6.40 -1.84 8.78
N GLN A 2 -6.70 -0.75 9.48
CA GLN A 2 -7.38 0.41 8.90
C GLN A 2 -6.37 1.57 8.87
N LEU A 3 -6.19 2.15 7.68
CA LEU A 3 -5.34 3.32 7.44
C LEU A 3 -6.24 4.41 6.86
N GLU A 4 -6.04 5.64 7.32
CA GLU A 4 -6.63 6.82 6.69
C GLU A 4 -5.62 7.28 5.64
N VAL A 5 -6.01 7.23 4.37
CA VAL A 5 -5.16 7.57 3.23
C VAL A 5 -5.93 8.50 2.30
N SER A 6 -5.21 9.41 1.65
CA SER A 6 -5.69 10.32 0.63
C SER A 6 -5.42 9.74 -0.76
N THR A 7 -6.21 10.14 -1.75
CA THR A 7 -5.97 9.77 -3.16
C THR A 7 -4.65 10.34 -3.68
N GLY A 8 -4.12 11.39 -3.05
CA GLY A 8 -2.83 11.98 -3.39
C GLY A 8 -1.63 11.23 -2.81
N ASP A 9 -1.86 10.35 -1.83
CA ASP A 9 -0.77 9.63 -1.17
C ASP A 9 -0.16 8.62 -2.14
N THR A 10 1.17 8.54 -2.09
CA THR A 10 1.90 7.55 -2.85
C THR A 10 1.81 6.18 -2.21
N VAL A 11 2.03 5.15 -3.02
CA VAL A 11 2.10 3.78 -2.53
C VAL A 11 3.24 3.62 -1.52
N GLN A 12 4.34 4.38 -1.67
CA GLN A 12 5.44 4.45 -0.70
C GLN A 12 4.95 4.97 0.66
N ASP A 13 4.22 6.09 0.69
CA ASP A 13 3.71 6.69 1.93
C ASP A 13 2.86 5.68 2.72
N ILE A 14 2.01 4.92 2.01
CA ILE A 14 1.17 3.88 2.63
C ILE A 14 2.00 2.73 3.19
N MET A 15 3.07 2.33 2.49
CA MET A 15 3.96 1.28 3.00
C MET A 15 4.70 1.72 4.25
N GLU A 16 5.07 3.01 4.34
CA GLU A 16 5.66 3.61 5.54
C GLU A 16 4.67 3.63 6.70
N ASP A 17 3.42 4.05 6.47
CA ASP A 17 2.35 3.98 7.48
C ASP A 17 2.12 2.55 8.00
N ILE A 18 2.18 1.55 7.11
CA ILE A 18 2.09 0.15 7.50
C ILE A 18 3.29 -0.24 8.36
N TYR A 19 4.50 0.18 8.00
CA TYR A 19 5.71 -0.07 8.78
C TYR A 19 5.58 0.54 10.19
N GLU A 20 5.13 1.78 10.31
CA GLU A 20 4.94 2.42 11.62
C GLU A 20 3.92 1.67 12.49
N LYS A 21 2.85 1.13 11.89
CA LYS A 21 1.78 0.43 12.64
C LYS A 21 2.03 -1.06 12.87
N LYS A 22 2.85 -1.71 12.05
CA LYS A 22 3.06 -3.17 12.07
C LYS A 22 4.51 -3.60 12.25
N GLY A 23 5.46 -2.71 12.02
CA GLY A 23 6.89 -3.00 12.03
C GLY A 23 7.38 -3.79 10.82
N THR A 24 6.59 -3.92 9.75
CA THR A 24 7.00 -4.66 8.55
C THR A 24 7.69 -3.73 7.55
N PRO A 25 8.98 -3.93 7.22
CA PRO A 25 9.73 -3.07 6.31
C PRO A 25 9.03 -2.87 4.94
N PRO A 26 9.06 -1.68 4.32
CA PRO A 26 8.40 -1.42 3.03
C PRO A 26 8.80 -2.36 1.89
N ASP A 27 10.05 -2.80 1.87
CA ASP A 27 10.61 -3.75 0.89
C ASP A 27 10.07 -5.19 1.07
N GLU A 28 9.58 -5.52 2.26
CA GLU A 28 8.86 -6.76 2.56
C GLU A 28 7.36 -6.67 2.24
N GLN A 29 6.87 -5.48 1.85
CA GLN A 29 5.47 -5.25 1.55
C GLN A 29 5.18 -5.29 0.05
N ARG A 30 4.01 -5.85 -0.31
CA ARG A 30 3.47 -5.79 -1.67
C ARG A 30 1.99 -5.44 -1.62
N LEU A 31 1.68 -4.22 -2.01
CA LEU A 31 0.31 -3.74 -2.18
C LEU A 31 -0.24 -4.13 -3.56
N VAL A 32 -1.45 -4.67 -3.57
CA VAL A 32 -2.15 -5.14 -4.78
C VAL A 32 -3.57 -4.57 -4.80
N TYR A 33 -3.95 -4.01 -5.95
CA TYR A 33 -5.30 -3.53 -6.24
C TYR A 33 -5.79 -4.12 -7.55
N CYS A 34 -7.03 -4.65 -7.57
CA CYS A 34 -7.62 -5.24 -8.77
C CYS A 34 -6.70 -6.26 -9.50
N GLY A 35 -5.94 -7.06 -8.73
CA GLY A 35 -4.98 -8.03 -9.28
C GLY A 35 -3.67 -7.44 -9.81
N ARG A 36 -3.49 -6.11 -9.75
CA ARG A 36 -2.25 -5.43 -10.15
C ARG A 36 -1.42 -5.03 -8.93
N GLN A 37 -0.14 -5.37 -8.95
CA GLN A 37 0.82 -4.85 -7.98
C GLN A 37 1.00 -3.34 -8.20
N LEU A 38 0.94 -2.57 -7.12
CA LEU A 38 1.14 -1.13 -7.15
C LEU A 38 2.63 -0.78 -7.15
N GLU A 39 2.98 0.23 -7.94
CA GLU A 39 4.31 0.84 -8.03
C GLU A 39 4.47 1.91 -6.95
N SER A 40 5.60 1.91 -6.22
CA SER A 40 5.84 2.79 -5.06
C SER A 40 5.79 4.29 -5.39
N THR A 41 6.18 4.66 -6.62
CA THR A 41 6.25 6.05 -7.08
C THR A 41 4.91 6.64 -7.53
N ARG A 42 3.86 5.81 -7.62
CA ARG A 42 2.52 6.26 -8.06
C ARG A 42 1.62 6.55 -6.87
N SER A 43 0.69 7.47 -7.09
CA SER A 43 -0.38 7.77 -6.12
C SER A 43 -1.50 6.74 -6.19
N LEU A 44 -2.32 6.67 -5.14
CA LEU A 44 -3.58 5.92 -5.17
C LEU A 44 -4.54 6.40 -6.27
N GLY A 45 -4.54 7.71 -6.52
CA GLY A 45 -5.32 8.34 -7.59
C GLY A 45 -4.95 7.82 -8.98
N ASP A 46 -3.67 7.55 -9.25
CA ASP A 46 -3.21 7.00 -10.53
C ASP A 46 -3.78 5.61 -10.83
N TYR A 47 -4.23 4.89 -9.79
CA TYR A 47 -4.88 3.59 -9.89
C TYR A 47 -6.41 3.66 -9.77
N ASN A 48 -6.99 4.86 -9.68
CA ASN A 48 -8.40 5.09 -9.41
C ASN A 48 -8.87 4.33 -8.15
N VAL A 49 -8.05 4.32 -7.10
CA VAL A 49 -8.47 3.83 -5.79
C VAL A 49 -9.38 4.88 -5.18
N VAL A 50 -10.59 4.47 -4.82
CA VAL A 50 -11.63 5.34 -4.27
C VAL A 50 -11.98 4.91 -2.86
N TYR A 51 -12.72 5.76 -2.15
CA TYR A 51 -13.29 5.39 -0.86
C TYR A 51 -14.11 4.09 -0.98
N GLY A 52 -13.85 3.13 -0.09
CA GLY A 52 -14.48 1.81 -0.11
C GLY A 52 -13.76 0.76 -0.97
N SER A 53 -12.73 1.14 -1.73
CA SER A 53 -11.85 0.18 -2.40
C SER A 53 -11.09 -0.68 -1.38
N THR A 54 -10.79 -1.94 -1.75
CA THR A 54 -10.00 -2.85 -0.93
C THR A 54 -8.62 -3.05 -1.56
N LEU A 55 -7.57 -2.74 -0.79
CA LEU A 55 -6.18 -3.05 -1.11
C LEU A 55 -5.78 -4.34 -0.41
N VAL A 56 -5.10 -5.23 -1.13
CA VAL A 56 -4.56 -6.46 -0.56
C VAL A 56 -3.07 -6.27 -0.28
N LEU A 57 -2.67 -6.50 0.97
CA LEU A 57 -1.27 -6.50 1.39
C LEU A 57 -0.76 -7.93 1.46
N TYR A 58 0.26 -8.24 0.67
CA TYR A 58 1.05 -9.46 0.80
C TYR A 58 2.37 -9.12 1.50
N LEU A 59 2.75 -9.96 2.47
CA LEU A 59 4.05 -9.88 3.14
C LEU A 59 5.00 -10.90 2.51
N ARG A 60 6.22 -10.48 2.24
CA ARG A 60 7.31 -11.37 1.85
C ARG A 60 8.11 -11.69 3.10
N VAL A 61 8.43 -12.97 3.29
CA VAL A 61 9.39 -13.39 4.31
C VAL A 61 10.73 -13.49 3.61
N ILE A 62 11.67 -12.61 3.97
CA ILE A 62 13.07 -12.73 3.58
C ILE A 62 13.74 -13.47 4.74
N GLY A 63 14.06 -14.74 4.52
CA GLY A 63 14.77 -15.60 5.47
C GLY A 63 16.25 -15.67 5.17
#